data_AF-A0A944YSJ8-F1
#
_entry.id   AF-A0A944YSJ8-F1
#
_cell.length_a   1.000
_cell.length_b   1.000
_cell.length_c   1.000
_cell.angle_alpha   90.00
_cell.angle_beta   90.00
_cell.angle_gamma   90.00
#
_symmetry.space_group_name_H-M   'P 1'
#
loop_
_entity.id
_entity.type
_entity.pdbx_description
1 polymer ?
#
loop_
_entity_poly.entity_id
_entity_poly.type
_entity_poly.pdbx_seq_one_letter_code
_entity_poly.pdbx_strand_id
1 'polypeptide(L)'
;ESPEVLFLGQKVDLHYRVTGKRNFEKHMSFLPLIVFHTFKTLGNDDMLYLNHLAYLSKNAFSKSRTIMLTEELEKNFIPDISSTNIDHVCVLTKGNDDNKISVDAVNELEKLINNILTENHTTSTDIKNTSIITRRR
;
A
#
# COMPACT_ATOMS: atom_id res chain seq x y z
N GLU A 1 -8.93 -10.39 14.84
CA GLU A 1 -8.42 -9.04 14.53
C GLU A 1 -7.67 -9.11 13.21
N SER A 2 -7.91 -8.15 12.32
CA SER A 2 -7.17 -8.04 11.06
C SER A 2 -5.81 -7.40 11.32
N PRO A 3 -4.72 -7.84 10.67
CA PRO A 3 -3.40 -7.25 10.87
C PRO A 3 -3.33 -5.83 10.30
N GLU A 4 -2.79 -4.90 11.09
CA GLU A 4 -2.62 -3.48 10.73
C GLU A 4 -1.76 -3.28 9.47
N VAL A 5 -0.78 -4.17 9.27
CA VAL A 5 0.13 -4.13 8.12
C VAL A 5 0.24 -5.51 7.50
N LEU A 6 0.06 -5.56 6.18
CA LEU A 6 0.30 -6.73 5.34
C LEU A 6 1.29 -6.32 4.27
N PHE A 7 2.21 -7.20 3.86
CA PHE A 7 3.08 -6.89 2.73
C PHE A 7 3.31 -8.10 1.83
N LEU A 8 3.33 -7.84 0.54
CA LEU A 8 3.87 -8.74 -0.47
C LEU A 8 5.34 -8.36 -0.65
N GLY A 9 6.24 -9.26 -0.28
CA GLY A 9 7.68 -9.01 -0.32
C GLY A 9 8.45 -10.10 -1.05
N GLN A 10 9.59 -9.72 -1.60
CA GLN A 10 10.57 -10.67 -2.11
C GLN A 10 11.59 -10.98 -1.01
N LYS A 11 11.79 -12.27 -0.77
CA LYS A 11 12.84 -12.76 0.11
C LYS A 11 14.14 -12.90 -0.67
N VAL A 12 15.22 -12.33 -0.14
CA VAL A 12 16.55 -12.35 -0.75
C VAL A 12 17.55 -12.89 0.26
N ASP A 13 18.25 -13.96 -0.11
CA ASP A 13 19.36 -14.49 0.67
C ASP A 13 20.67 -13.86 0.20
N LEU A 14 21.23 -13.00 1.03
CA LEU A 14 22.49 -12.33 0.80
C LEU A 14 23.62 -13.14 1.45
N HIS A 15 24.54 -13.58 0.61
CA HIS A 15 25.77 -14.22 1.05
C HIS A 15 26.94 -13.31 0.70
N TYR A 16 27.64 -12.81 1.71
CA TYR A 16 28.83 -12.00 1.50
C TYR A 16 29.95 -12.42 2.45
N ARG A 17 31.16 -11.99 2.11
CA ARG A 17 32.34 -12.23 2.93
C ARG A 17 33.08 -10.92 3.10
N VAL A 18 33.24 -10.50 4.34
CA VAL A 18 34.06 -9.32 4.66
C VAL A 18 35.52 -9.65 4.33
N THR A 19 36.19 -8.75 3.61
CA THR A 19 37.60 -8.89 3.26
C THR A 19 38.44 -9.17 4.51
N GLY A 20 39.29 -10.20 4.46
CA GLY A 20 40.12 -10.63 5.60
C GLY A 20 39.46 -11.65 6.54
N LYS A 21 38.16 -11.94 6.42
CA LYS A 21 37.50 -13.02 7.17
C LYS A 21 37.39 -14.30 6.32
N ARG A 22 37.55 -15.47 6.96
CA ARG A 22 37.44 -16.79 6.32
C ARG A 22 35.99 -17.25 6.10
N ASN A 23 35.09 -16.86 7.01
CA ASN A 23 33.71 -17.31 7.01
C ASN A 23 32.80 -16.39 6.19
N PHE A 24 31.82 -16.98 5.51
CA PHE A 24 30.73 -16.23 4.86
C PHE A 24 29.68 -15.85 5.90
N GLU A 25 29.19 -14.62 5.80
CA GLU A 25 28.05 -14.14 6.55
C GLU A 25 26.80 -14.33 5.67
N LYS A 26 25.73 -14.87 6.27
CA LYS A 26 24.45 -15.10 5.61
C LYS A 26 23.42 -14.18 6.23
N HIS A 27 22.83 -13.32 5.41
CA HIS A 27 21.77 -12.42 5.81
C HIS A 27 20.54 -12.65 4.96
N MET A 28 19.41 -12.87 5.62
CA MET A 28 18.12 -12.95 4.99
C MET A 28 17.49 -11.56 5.00
N SER A 29 17.22 -11.02 3.81
CA SER A 29 16.61 -9.70 3.66
C SER A 29 15.25 -9.82 2.99
N PHE A 30 14.35 -8.90 3.34
CA PHE A 30 13.00 -8.82 2.78
C PHE A 30 12.84 -7.48 2.07
N LEU A 31 12.49 -7.52 0.78
CA LEU A 31 12.22 -6.35 -0.03
C LEU A 31 10.70 -6.18 -0.18
N PRO A 32 10.08 -5.12 0.37
CA PRO A 32 8.65 -4.94 0.30
C PRO A 32 8.22 -4.47 -1.10
N LEU A 33 7.56 -5.35 -1.87
CA LEU A 33 7.06 -5.00 -3.21
C LEU A 33 5.76 -4.20 -3.10
N ILE A 34 4.80 -4.69 -2.32
CA ILE A 34 3.53 -4.03 -2.02
C ILE A 34 3.33 -4.05 -0.52
N VAL A 35 3.03 -2.90 0.08
CA VAL A 35 2.71 -2.75 1.50
C VAL A 35 1.26 -2.28 1.60
N PHE A 36 0.45 -3.04 2.33
CA PHE A 36 -0.92 -2.71 2.65
C PHE A 36 -0.98 -2.25 4.10
N HIS A 37 -1.59 -1.09 4.32
CA HIS A 37 -1.96 -0.65 5.66
C HIS A 37 -3.48 -0.68 5.79
N THR A 38 -3.99 -1.35 6.82
CA THR A 38 -5.43 -1.54 7.01
C THR A 38 -5.94 -0.66 8.15
N PHE A 39 -7.06 0.02 7.92
CA PHE A 39 -7.72 0.87 8.90
C PHE A 39 -9.21 0.66 8.85
N LYS A 40 -9.86 0.79 10.00
CA LYS A 40 -11.31 0.81 10.04
C LYS A 40 -11.85 2.14 9.50
N THR A 41 -11.41 3.24 10.10
CA THR A 41 -11.77 4.60 9.70
C THR A 41 -10.49 5.36 9.41
N LEU A 42 -10.45 6.11 8.31
CA LEU A 42 -9.30 6.93 7.94
C LEU A 42 -9.59 8.41 8.21
N GLY A 43 -8.76 9.02 9.06
CA GLY A 43 -8.76 10.45 9.37
C GLY A 43 -7.48 11.18 8.96
N ASN A 44 -7.41 12.47 9.30
CA ASN A 44 -6.24 13.32 9.02
C ASN A 44 -4.99 12.91 9.80
N ASP A 45 -5.14 12.54 11.08
CA ASP A 45 -4.01 12.17 11.93
C ASP A 45 -3.34 10.88 11.45
N ASP A 46 -4.15 9.94 10.96
CA ASP A 46 -3.68 8.68 10.39
C ASP A 46 -2.85 8.90 9.12
N MET A 47 -3.24 9.86 8.29
CA MET A 47 -2.53 10.17 7.04
C MET A 47 -1.07 10.59 7.28
N LEU A 48 -0.80 11.34 8.34
CA LEU A 48 0.57 11.76 8.67
C LEU A 48 1.43 10.56 9.06
N TYR A 49 0.92 9.70 9.94
CA TYR A 49 1.58 8.47 10.35
C TYR A 49 1.83 7.54 9.17
N LEU A 50 0.84 7.39 8.29
CA LEU A 50 0.90 6.51 7.14
C LEU A 50 1.83 7.01 6.05
N ASN A 51 1.90 8.32 5.86
CA ASN A 51 2.88 8.94 4.98
C ASN A 51 4.32 8.65 5.46
N HIS A 52 4.55 8.67 6.78
CA HIS A 52 5.85 8.31 7.35
C HIS A 52 6.18 6.82 7.12
N LEU A 53 5.21 5.91 7.30
CA LEU A 53 5.43 4.49 6.99
C LEU A 53 5.70 4.24 5.51
N ALA A 54 4.92 4.88 4.63
CA ALA A 54 5.12 4.80 3.18
C ALA A 54 6.51 5.31 2.76
N TYR A 55 7.00 6.38 3.41
CA TYR A 55 8.35 6.89 3.21
C TYR A 55 9.42 5.85 3.58
N LEU A 56 9.28 5.17 4.72
CA LEU A 56 10.20 4.12 5.13
C LEU A 56 10.22 2.94 4.15
N SER A 57 9.05 2.50 3.67
CA SER A 57 8.96 1.43 2.68
C SER A 57 9.65 1.81 1.36
N LYS A 58 9.45 3.04 0.87
CA LYS A 58 10.10 3.54 -0.34
C LYS A 58 11.60 3.75 -0.19
N ASN A 59 12.06 4.10 1.01
CA ASN A 59 13.50 4.16 1.30
C ASN A 59 14.14 2.77 1.34
N ALA A 60 13.45 1.78 1.90
CA ALA A 60 13.93 0.40 1.92
C ALA A 60 13.96 -0.20 0.50
N PHE A 61 12.96 0.11 -0.32
CA PHE A 61 12.91 -0.29 -1.72
C PHE A 61 12.14 0.73 -2.55
N SER A 62 12.84 1.46 -3.43
CA SER A 62 12.27 2.59 -4.20
C SER A 62 11.12 2.21 -5.13
N LYS A 63 11.05 0.94 -5.54
CA LYS A 63 9.95 0.41 -6.36
C LYS A 63 8.75 -0.05 -5.53
N SER A 64 8.84 -0.06 -4.20
CA SER A 64 7.74 -0.43 -3.31
C SER A 64 6.49 0.38 -3.60
N ARG A 65 5.33 -0.26 -3.50
CA ARG A 65 4.01 0.38 -3.62
C ARG A 65 3.29 0.32 -2.29
N THR A 66 2.85 1.47 -1.81
CA THR A 66 2.07 1.56 -0.57
C THR A 66 0.59 1.76 -0.90
N ILE A 67 -0.23 0.82 -0.45
CA ILE A 67 -1.69 0.80 -0.62
C ILE A 67 -2.34 0.93 0.76
N MET A 68 -3.24 1.89 0.92
CA MET A 68 -4.04 2.03 2.12
C MET A 68 -5.40 1.42 1.88
N LEU A 69 -5.83 0.55 2.79
CA LEU A 69 -7.15 -0.08 2.78
C LEU A 69 -7.92 0.46 3.97
N THR A 70 -9.06 1.07 3.70
CA THR A 70 -9.94 1.57 4.75
C THR A 70 -11.38 1.12 4.54
N GLU A 71 -12.09 0.81 5.61
CA GLU A 71 -13.54 0.57 5.49
C GLU A 71 -14.22 1.90 5.20
N GLU A 72 -14.03 2.89 6.06
CA GLU A 72 -14.76 4.16 6.05
C GLU A 72 -13.82 5.37 6.08
N LEU A 73 -14.25 6.49 5.51
CA LEU A 73 -13.60 7.79 5.68
C LEU A 73 -14.29 8.59 6.78
N GLU A 74 -13.53 9.39 7.53
CA GLU A 74 -14.14 10.37 8.44
C GLU A 74 -15.11 11.33 7.70
N LYS A 75 -16.10 11.85 8.43
CA LYS A 75 -17.12 12.72 7.85
C LYS A 75 -16.48 13.99 7.26
N ASN A 76 -16.75 14.26 5.99
CA ASN A 76 -16.18 15.37 5.20
C ASN A 76 -14.67 15.27 4.95
N PHE A 77 -14.03 14.15 5.26
CA PHE A 77 -12.63 13.93 4.96
C PHE A 77 -12.47 13.49 3.49
N ILE A 78 -11.60 14.20 2.77
CA ILE A 78 -11.22 13.86 1.40
C ILE A 78 -9.70 13.65 1.41
N PRO A 79 -9.21 12.41 1.35
CA PRO A 79 -7.78 12.15 1.38
C PRO A 79 -7.09 12.72 0.15
N ASP A 80 -6.12 13.62 0.38
CA ASP A 80 -5.19 14.08 -0.65
C ASP A 80 -3.89 13.27 -0.57
N ILE A 81 -3.60 12.51 -1.63
CA ILE A 81 -2.39 11.70 -1.76
C ILE A 81 -1.39 12.23 -2.77
N SER A 82 -1.65 13.41 -3.35
CA SER A 82 -0.75 13.99 -4.36
C SER A 82 0.63 14.31 -3.79
N SER A 83 0.66 14.81 -2.55
CA SER A 83 1.83 15.26 -1.81
C SER A 83 2.44 14.19 -0.89
N THR A 84 1.84 13.00 -0.79
CA THR A 84 2.26 11.94 0.15
C THR A 84 3.02 10.82 -0.54
N ASN A 85 3.72 9.98 0.23
CA ASN A 85 4.41 8.80 -0.26
C ASN A 85 3.48 7.60 -0.50
N ILE A 86 2.19 7.75 -0.22
CA ILE A 86 1.17 6.73 -0.49
C ILE A 86 0.91 6.67 -1.99
N ASP A 87 0.80 5.47 -2.56
CA ASP A 87 0.50 5.30 -3.98
C ASP A 87 -1.00 5.17 -4.23
N HIS A 88 -1.70 4.42 -3.38
CA HIS A 88 -3.14 4.16 -3.55
C HIS A 88 -3.90 4.19 -2.22
N VAL A 89 -5.14 4.69 -2.24
CA VAL A 89 -6.11 4.59 -1.14
C VAL A 89 -7.37 3.92 -1.66
N CYS A 90 -7.80 2.84 -1.01
CA CYS A 90 -8.98 2.07 -1.39
C CYS A 90 -9.99 2.10 -0.23
N VAL A 91 -11.22 2.53 -0.54
CA VAL A 91 -12.33 2.57 0.42
C VAL A 91 -13.26 1.40 0.17
N LEU A 92 -13.39 0.50 1.14
CA LEU A 92 -13.99 -0.82 0.96
C LEU A 92 -15.52 -0.82 1.08
N THR A 93 -16.14 0.05 1.88
CA THR A 93 -17.61 -0.01 2.17
C THR A 93 -18.44 1.02 1.41
N LYS A 94 -17.89 1.62 0.34
CA LYS A 94 -18.46 2.77 -0.36
C LYS A 94 -19.95 2.60 -0.71
N GLY A 95 -20.84 3.28 0.03
CA GLY A 95 -22.24 3.48 -0.32
C GLY A 95 -23.25 2.43 0.17
N ASN A 96 -22.88 1.49 1.04
CA ASN A 96 -23.83 0.59 1.67
C ASN A 96 -24.14 1.03 3.11
N ASP A 97 -25.42 1.27 3.42
CA ASP A 97 -25.92 1.52 4.80
C ASP A 97 -25.66 0.33 5.76
N ASP A 98 -25.20 -0.80 5.23
CA ASP A 98 -25.02 -2.08 5.91
C ASP A 98 -23.57 -2.36 6.37
N ASN A 99 -22.61 -1.44 6.20
CA ASN A 99 -21.18 -1.63 6.52
C ASN A 99 -20.54 -2.89 5.91
N LYS A 100 -21.10 -3.40 4.81
CA LYS A 100 -20.55 -4.56 4.09
C LYS A 100 -19.49 -4.11 3.10
N ILE A 101 -18.40 -4.86 3.04
CA ILE A 101 -17.34 -4.70 2.04
C ILE A 101 -17.95 -4.87 0.65
N SER A 102 -17.73 -3.88 -0.21
CA SER A 102 -18.19 -3.89 -1.59
C SER A 102 -17.37 -4.87 -2.40
N VAL A 103 -18.05 -5.80 -3.07
CA VAL A 103 -17.41 -6.76 -4.00
C VAL A 103 -16.71 -6.01 -5.14
N ASP A 104 -17.27 -4.88 -5.58
CA ASP A 104 -16.68 -4.06 -6.63
C ASP A 104 -15.35 -3.44 -6.18
N ALA A 105 -15.26 -2.99 -4.92
CA ALA A 105 -14.01 -2.46 -4.37
C ALA A 105 -12.92 -3.53 -4.30
N VAL A 106 -13.28 -4.78 -3.98
CA VAL A 106 -12.35 -5.91 -3.96
C VAL A 106 -11.88 -6.27 -5.38
N ASN A 107 -12.79 -6.30 -6.35
CA ASN A 107 -12.45 -6.56 -7.75
C ASN A 107 -11.53 -5.49 -8.33
N GLU A 108 -11.76 -4.21 -7.99
CA GLU A 108 -10.88 -3.11 -8.40
C GLU A 108 -9.51 -3.19 -7.70
N LEU A 109 -9.46 -3.59 -6.43
CA LEU A 109 -8.21 -3.84 -5.72
C LEU A 109 -7.40 -4.97 -6.37
N GLU A 110 -8.06 -6.06 -6.78
CA GLU A 110 -7.41 -7.16 -7.49
C GLU A 110 -6.81 -6.68 -8.83
N LYS A 111 -7.59 -5.94 -9.62
CA LYS A 111 -7.09 -5.33 -10.88
C LYS A 111 -5.90 -4.41 -10.60
N LEU A 112 -5.96 -3.60 -9.55
CA LEU A 112 -4.86 -2.71 -9.15
C LEU A 112 -3.59 -3.50 -8.84
N ILE A 113 -3.69 -4.56 -8.02
CA ILE A 113 -2.56 -5.42 -7.68
C ILE A 113 -1.96 -6.05 -8.95
N ASN A 114 -2.80 -6.58 -9.83
CA ASN A 114 -2.34 -7.16 -11.10
C ASN A 114 -1.66 -6.13 -12.01
N ASN A 115 -2.16 -4.90 -12.07
CA ASN A 115 -1.53 -3.81 -12.83
C ASN A 115 -0.16 -3.43 -12.23
N ILE A 116 -0.04 -3.40 -10.90
CA ILE A 116 1.23 -3.15 -10.21
C ILE A 116 2.24 -4.25 -10.53
N LEU A 117 1.82 -5.52 -10.51
CA LEU A 117 2.69 -6.67 -10.77
C LEU A 117 3.12 -6.79 -12.24
N THR A 118 2.29 -6.32 -13.18
CA THR A 118 2.57 -6.38 -14.63
C THR A 118 3.23 -5.13 -15.19
N GLU A 119 3.55 -4.13 -14.35
CA GLU A 119 4.12 -2.82 -14.74
C GLU A 119 3.26 -2.02 -15.77
N ASN A 120 2.00 -2.39 -15.98
CA ASN A 120 1.07 -1.67 -16.84
C ASN A 120 0.49 -0.46 -16.09
N HIS A 121 1.12 0.70 -16.25
CA HIS A 121 0.71 1.95 -15.59
C HIS A 121 -0.50 2.59 -16.28
N THR A 122 -1.72 2.17 -15.94
CA THR A 122 -2.95 2.90 -16.30
C THR A 122 -3.42 3.74 -15.11
N THR A 123 -3.43 5.07 -15.27
CA THR A 123 -3.96 6.01 -14.27
C THR A 123 -5.48 6.04 -14.34
N SER A 124 -6.17 5.61 -13.28
CA SER A 124 -7.63 5.77 -13.12
C SER A 124 -7.94 7.11 -12.41
N THR A 125 -8.87 7.90 -12.96
CA THR A 125 -9.21 9.25 -12.46
C THR A 125 -10.58 9.36 -11.78
N ASP A 126 -11.37 8.30 -11.70
CA ASP A 126 -12.76 8.40 -11.18
C ASP A 126 -12.95 7.72 -9.82
N ILE A 127 -12.81 8.52 -8.76
CA ILE A 127 -13.17 8.15 -7.38
C ILE A 127 -14.64 7.73 -7.33
N LYS A 128 -15.52 8.40 -8.09
CA LYS A 128 -16.97 8.12 -8.11
C LYS A 128 -17.33 6.75 -8.66
N ASN A 129 -16.50 6.18 -9.54
CA ASN A 129 -16.79 4.89 -10.19
C ASN A 129 -15.92 3.73 -9.68
N THR A 130 -14.70 4.00 -9.18
CA THR A 130 -13.70 2.93 -8.97
C THR A 130 -13.29 2.66 -7.53
N SER A 131 -13.71 3.47 -6.55
CA SER A 131 -13.35 3.34 -5.11
C SER A 131 -11.85 3.43 -4.76
N ILE A 132 -11.00 3.66 -5.75
CA ILE A 132 -9.53 3.76 -5.62
C ILE A 132 -9.09 5.18 -5.96
N ILE A 133 -8.27 5.75 -5.08
CA ILE A 133 -7.57 7.02 -5.31
C ILE A 133 -6.11 6.66 -5.62
N THR A 134 -5.59 7.10 -6.76
CA THR A 134 -4.22 6.80 -7.22
C THR A 134 -3.39 8.07 -7.34
N ARG A 135 -2.18 8.06 -6.82
CA ARG A 135 -1.23 9.17 -6.97
C ARG A 135 -0.78 9.30 -8.43
N ARG A 136 -0.86 10.52 -8.99
CA ARG A 136 -0.29 10.82 -10.32
C ARG A 136 1.24 10.86 -10.21
N ARG A 137 1.91 10.10 -11.07
CA ARG A 137 3.36 10.22 -11.32
C ARG A 137 3.63 11.34 -12.32
#